data_AF-A0A6I5EAQ9-F1
#
_entry.id   AF-A0A6I5EAQ9-F1
#
_cell.length_a   1.000
_cell.length_b   1.000
_cell.length_c   1.000
_cell.angle_alpha   90.00
_cell.angle_beta   90.00
_cell.angle_gamma   90.00
#
_symmetry.space_group_name_H-M   'P 1'
#
loop_
_entity.id
_entity.type
_entity.pdbx_description
1 polymer ?
#
loop_
_entity_poly.entity_id
_entity_poly.type
_entity_poly.pdbx_seq_one_letter_code
_entity_poly.pdbx_strand_id
1 'polypeptide(L)'
;MGASSMTQQTQQTEQTEQTKQTKQTKQSGFTTSTVSPTDQDADEPTSTTTTTTTFTSPSPSPPTPAGPLAPPNAPPEPRPLGERRRWQRSFADRLTAPLPGLKALARFAREGAIRPGPEGLADIPKLPFEPAPLPRVDARMVAVSWAGHASWVVRIGGLTVLTDPVWSRRILGTPARITPVGVAWSALPRIDAVVISHNHYDHLDAPTLRRLPRDTPVFVPAGLARWFRRRRFTQVTELDWWEAAELGGVRLDFVPSHHWSKRSLTDTCRTLWGGWVLTAPDGQRVYFAGDTGYGHWFAQIGRRYPGIDLALLPIGAYDPRWWLSDVHCDPEEAVQAAVDLGAHRMAPMHWATFVLSAEPVLEPLTRVRAAWEKAGLAREDLWDLPVGASRVLE
;
A
#
# COMPACT_ATOMS: atom_id res chain seq x y z
N MET A 1 -8.08 42.32 -58.08
CA MET A 1 -7.05 41.95 -59.07
C MET A 1 -5.87 41.34 -58.33
N GLY A 2 -5.40 40.10 -58.49
CA GLY A 2 -5.84 38.87 -59.16
C GLY A 2 -5.05 37.74 -58.45
N ALA A 3 -5.70 36.63 -58.07
CA ALA A 3 -5.80 35.37 -58.84
C ALA A 3 -4.44 34.65 -59.02
N SER A 4 -4.26 33.50 -58.34
CA SER A 4 -4.19 32.15 -58.96
C SER A 4 -2.74 31.77 -59.34
N SER A 5 -2.26 30.52 -59.38
CA SER A 5 -2.75 29.15 -59.20
C SER A 5 -1.53 28.24 -59.48
N MET A 6 -1.37 27.10 -58.79
CA MET A 6 -1.13 25.76 -59.39
C MET A 6 -0.68 24.77 -58.29
N THR A 7 -1.48 23.77 -57.89
CA THR A 7 -1.84 22.48 -58.56
C THR A 7 -0.71 21.44 -58.34
N GLN A 8 -0.86 20.49 -57.40
CA GLN A 8 -1.41 19.13 -57.57
C GLN A 8 -0.58 18.19 -58.47
N GLN A 9 -0.06 17.10 -57.89
CA GLN A 9 0.20 15.76 -58.47
C GLN A 9 1.10 14.98 -57.47
N THR A 10 0.89 13.73 -57.05
CA THR A 10 0.04 12.62 -57.54
C THR A 10 -0.13 11.59 -56.42
N GLN A 11 -1.37 11.16 -56.17
CA GLN A 11 -1.71 9.86 -55.58
C GLN A 11 -1.58 8.79 -56.66
N GLN A 12 -0.94 7.64 -56.38
CA GLN A 12 -1.32 6.31 -56.90
C GLN A 12 -0.29 5.25 -56.49
N THR A 13 -0.63 4.41 -55.52
CA THR A 13 -0.67 2.95 -55.73
C THR A 13 -1.49 2.32 -54.61
N GLU A 14 -2.70 1.93 -54.99
CA GLU A 14 -3.64 1.13 -54.22
C GLU A 14 -3.46 -0.37 -54.55
N GLN A 15 -3.90 -1.21 -53.61
CA GLN A 15 -4.45 -2.56 -53.79
C GLN A 15 -3.52 -3.75 -54.14
N THR A 16 -3.41 -4.71 -53.21
CA THR A 16 -3.89 -6.09 -53.45
C THR A 16 -4.27 -6.79 -52.11
N GLU A 17 -5.59 -7.09 -51.99
CA GLU A 17 -6.30 -8.22 -51.36
C GLU A 17 -5.97 -8.70 -49.92
N GLN A 18 -6.87 -8.59 -48.94
CA GLN A 18 -8.01 -9.51 -48.63
C GLN A 18 -7.58 -10.99 -48.59
N THR A 19 -7.71 -11.76 -47.50
CA THR A 19 -8.98 -12.36 -47.04
C THR A 19 -8.68 -13.25 -45.80
N LYS A 20 -9.44 -13.13 -44.70
CA LYS A 20 -10.29 -14.20 -44.11
C LYS A 20 -10.70 -13.93 -42.67
N GLN A 21 -12.01 -13.95 -42.51
CA GLN A 21 -12.84 -13.77 -41.33
C GLN A 21 -13.16 -15.14 -40.67
N THR A 22 -13.30 -15.11 -39.34
CA THR A 22 -14.33 -15.78 -38.51
C THR A 22 -14.40 -17.32 -38.42
N LYS A 23 -14.41 -17.83 -37.17
CA LYS A 23 -15.40 -18.75 -36.52
C LYS A 23 -14.70 -19.67 -35.50
N GLN A 24 -14.99 -19.50 -34.21
CA GLN A 24 -16.01 -20.22 -33.41
C GLN A 24 -15.68 -21.69 -33.10
N THR A 25 -15.40 -21.91 -31.81
CA THR A 25 -16.05 -22.89 -30.91
C THR A 25 -16.14 -24.34 -31.38
N LYS A 26 -15.30 -25.19 -30.79
CA LYS A 26 -15.56 -26.63 -30.69
C LYS A 26 -16.29 -26.93 -29.38
N GLN A 27 -17.52 -27.44 -29.54
CA GLN A 27 -18.29 -28.17 -28.54
C GLN A 27 -17.63 -29.52 -28.25
N SER A 28 -17.53 -29.89 -26.98
CA SER A 28 -17.42 -31.28 -26.54
C SER A 28 -18.77 -31.71 -25.99
N GLY A 29 -19.43 -32.63 -26.69
CA GLY A 29 -20.61 -33.32 -26.20
C GLY A 29 -20.21 -34.57 -25.42
N PHE A 30 -20.84 -34.78 -24.27
CA PHE A 30 -21.08 -36.10 -23.71
C PHE A 30 -22.43 -36.06 -22.96
N THR A 31 -23.48 -36.51 -23.65
CA THR A 31 -24.66 -37.24 -23.13
C THR A 31 -24.17 -38.47 -22.34
N THR A 32 -24.77 -39.07 -21.33
CA THR A 32 -26.12 -39.23 -20.72
C THR A 32 -25.83 -40.21 -19.55
N SER A 33 -26.45 -40.22 -18.37
CA SER A 33 -27.83 -40.61 -18.10
C SER A 33 -28.09 -40.49 -16.60
N THR A 34 -29.30 -40.03 -16.31
CA THR A 34 -30.16 -40.30 -15.15
C THR A 34 -30.02 -41.71 -14.56
N VAL A 35 -30.11 -41.85 -13.23
CA VAL A 35 -31.13 -42.63 -12.48
C VAL A 35 -31.03 -42.27 -10.98
N SER A 36 -32.11 -41.71 -10.42
CA SER A 36 -32.56 -41.86 -9.01
C SER A 36 -33.68 -42.92 -9.01
N PRO A 37 -34.13 -43.60 -7.91
CA PRO A 37 -34.48 -42.96 -6.63
C PRO A 37 -34.43 -43.86 -5.36
N THR A 38 -35.03 -43.34 -4.27
CA THR A 38 -35.64 -44.04 -3.08
C THR A 38 -34.66 -44.69 -2.09
N ASP A 39 -34.83 -44.68 -0.76
CA ASP A 39 -35.97 -44.46 0.15
C ASP A 39 -35.39 -44.16 1.57
N GLN A 40 -36.03 -43.30 2.39
CA GLN A 40 -36.74 -43.65 3.64
C GLN A 40 -35.99 -44.58 4.62
N ASP A 41 -35.66 -44.10 5.83
CA ASP A 41 -36.54 -44.25 7.00
C ASP A 41 -35.88 -43.79 8.31
N ALA A 42 -36.73 -43.33 9.21
CA ALA A 42 -36.44 -42.97 10.60
C ALA A 42 -36.36 -44.22 11.49
N ASP A 43 -35.63 -44.16 12.60
CA ASP A 43 -36.20 -44.39 13.94
C ASP A 43 -35.16 -44.28 15.06
N GLU A 44 -35.61 -43.65 16.14
CA GLU A 44 -35.03 -43.67 17.48
C GLU A 44 -35.59 -44.91 18.24
N PRO A 45 -34.91 -45.46 19.26
CA PRO A 45 -35.49 -45.29 20.60
C PRO A 45 -34.51 -45.24 21.79
N THR A 46 -34.83 -44.34 22.71
CA THR A 46 -34.87 -44.41 24.20
C THR A 46 -34.18 -45.52 25.03
N SER A 47 -33.32 -45.02 25.94
CA SER A 47 -33.20 -45.26 27.41
C SER A 47 -32.87 -46.64 28.01
N THR A 48 -31.81 -46.69 28.82
CA THR A 48 -31.86 -47.26 30.19
C THR A 48 -30.71 -46.77 31.07
N THR A 49 -31.06 -46.39 32.30
CA THR A 49 -30.22 -45.84 33.35
C THR A 49 -29.45 -46.94 34.09
N THR A 50 -28.17 -46.75 34.39
CA THR A 50 -27.50 -47.46 35.50
C THR A 50 -26.52 -46.53 36.20
N THR A 51 -26.86 -46.17 37.43
CA THR A 51 -26.07 -45.34 38.33
C THR A 51 -24.86 -46.13 38.83
N THR A 52 -23.65 -45.70 38.43
CA THR A 52 -22.40 -46.13 39.07
C THR A 52 -21.68 -44.88 39.56
N THR A 53 -21.51 -44.77 40.87
CA THR A 53 -20.77 -43.71 41.55
C THR A 53 -19.27 -43.93 41.35
N THR A 54 -18.66 -43.16 40.47
CA THR A 54 -17.20 -43.08 40.29
C THR A 54 -16.71 -41.68 40.66
N PHE A 55 -15.84 -41.62 41.68
CA PHE A 55 -15.03 -40.44 41.98
C PHE A 55 -14.23 -40.04 40.73
N THR A 56 -14.48 -38.83 40.23
CA THR A 56 -13.77 -38.26 39.07
C THR A 56 -13.21 -36.91 39.48
N SER A 57 -11.90 -36.75 39.33
CA SER A 57 -11.13 -35.51 39.53
C SER A 57 -11.75 -34.33 38.76
N PRO A 58 -11.53 -33.07 39.19
CA PRO A 58 -12.11 -31.92 38.50
C PRO A 58 -11.58 -31.82 37.06
N SER A 59 -12.48 -32.00 36.10
CA SER A 59 -12.23 -31.70 34.69
C SER A 59 -11.97 -30.21 34.51
N PRO A 60 -11.03 -29.80 33.63
CA PRO A 60 -10.88 -28.41 33.24
C PRO A 60 -12.19 -27.94 32.58
N SER A 61 -12.64 -26.74 32.95
CA SER A 61 -13.81 -26.11 32.32
C SER A 61 -13.66 -26.11 30.80
N PRO A 62 -14.72 -26.42 30.03
CA PRO A 62 -14.66 -26.33 28.59
C PRO A 62 -14.30 -24.90 28.20
N PRO A 63 -13.48 -24.70 27.15
CA PRO A 63 -13.24 -23.36 26.64
C PRO A 63 -14.59 -22.73 26.31
N THR A 64 -14.80 -21.50 26.78
CA THR A 64 -15.93 -20.65 26.39
C THR A 64 -16.11 -20.77 24.88
N PRO A 65 -17.31 -21.11 24.37
CA PRO A 65 -17.52 -21.22 22.94
C PRO A 65 -17.08 -19.90 22.31
N ALA A 66 -16.14 -19.99 21.36
CA ALA A 66 -15.75 -18.86 20.55
C ALA A 66 -17.04 -18.23 20.03
N GLY A 67 -17.25 -16.95 20.35
CA GLY A 67 -18.37 -16.19 19.83
C GLY A 67 -18.41 -16.31 18.30
N PRO A 68 -19.57 -16.07 17.67
CA PRO A 68 -19.74 -16.25 16.23
C PRO A 68 -18.57 -15.65 15.47
N LEU A 69 -17.87 -16.48 14.69
CA LEU A 69 -16.79 -16.03 13.82
C LEU A 69 -17.35 -14.90 12.95
N ALA A 70 -16.74 -13.72 13.08
CA ALA A 70 -17.10 -12.58 12.23
C ALA A 70 -17.09 -13.01 10.75
N PRO A 71 -17.95 -12.43 9.90
CA PRO A 71 -17.93 -12.71 8.47
C PRO A 71 -16.48 -12.62 7.96
N PRO A 72 -16.04 -13.48 7.02
CA PRO A 72 -14.65 -13.52 6.57
C PRO A 72 -14.12 -12.16 6.06
N ASN A 73 -15.02 -11.24 5.73
CA ASN A 73 -14.73 -9.90 5.22
C ASN A 73 -15.05 -8.75 6.21
N ALA A 74 -15.54 -9.03 7.42
CA ALA A 74 -15.80 -7.97 8.40
C ALA A 74 -14.47 -7.43 8.97
N PRO A 75 -14.29 -6.10 9.09
CA PRO A 75 -13.16 -5.53 9.79
C PRO A 75 -13.15 -6.03 11.25
N PRO A 76 -12.00 -6.45 11.83
CA PRO A 76 -12.01 -7.01 13.18
C PRO A 76 -12.26 -5.92 14.23
N GLU A 77 -12.57 -6.31 15.45
CA GLU A 77 -12.65 -5.34 16.53
C GLU A 77 -11.31 -4.60 16.71
N PRO A 78 -11.34 -3.26 16.89
CA PRO A 78 -10.13 -2.49 17.16
C PRO A 78 -9.43 -2.98 18.42
N ARG A 79 -8.11 -3.11 18.34
CA ARG A 79 -7.23 -3.43 19.47
C ARG A 79 -7.11 -2.22 20.40
N PRO A 80 -6.93 -2.44 21.72
CA PRO A 80 -6.64 -1.37 22.66
C PRO A 80 -5.37 -0.60 22.29
N LEU A 81 -5.42 0.72 22.40
CA LEU A 81 -4.25 1.58 22.16
C LEU A 81 -3.13 1.28 23.15
N GLY A 82 -1.89 1.22 22.64
CA GLY A 82 -0.70 1.01 23.46
C GLY A 82 -0.52 -0.41 24.00
N GLU A 83 -1.37 -1.36 23.60
CA GLU A 83 -1.30 -2.76 24.05
C GLU A 83 0.11 -3.35 23.85
N ARG A 84 0.66 -3.93 24.92
CA ARG A 84 1.98 -4.56 24.88
C ARG A 84 1.85 -6.03 24.51
N ARG A 85 2.44 -6.40 23.37
CA ARG A 85 2.37 -7.77 22.86
C ARG A 85 3.76 -8.38 22.73
N ARG A 86 3.80 -9.71 22.79
CA ARG A 86 4.99 -10.50 22.47
C ARG A 86 4.81 -11.03 21.06
N TRP A 87 5.79 -10.75 20.22
CA TRP A 87 5.82 -11.17 18.83
C TRP A 87 6.85 -12.27 18.62
N GLN A 88 6.66 -13.05 17.56
CA GLN A 88 7.67 -13.93 17.01
C GLN A 88 8.98 -13.18 16.72
N ARG A 89 10.10 -13.92 16.73
CA ARG A 89 11.43 -13.32 16.53
C ARG A 89 11.68 -12.87 15.09
N SER A 90 10.92 -13.40 14.15
CA SER A 90 11.05 -13.16 12.71
C SER A 90 9.69 -13.31 12.04
N PHE A 91 9.46 -12.52 11.01
CA PHE A 91 8.33 -12.55 10.09
C PHE A 91 8.75 -13.04 8.70
N ALA A 92 9.89 -13.74 8.59
CA ALA A 92 10.37 -14.26 7.30
C ALA A 92 9.39 -15.27 6.66
N ASP A 93 8.53 -15.90 7.45
CA ASP A 93 7.39 -16.73 6.99
C ASP A 93 6.35 -15.93 6.18
N ARG A 94 6.36 -14.60 6.29
CA ARG A 94 5.45 -13.69 5.58
C ARG A 94 6.04 -13.12 4.28
N LEU A 95 7.26 -13.51 3.92
CA LEU A 95 7.85 -13.12 2.63
C LEU A 95 7.07 -13.78 1.48
N THR A 96 6.66 -12.98 0.52
CA THR A 96 5.95 -13.42 -0.70
C THR A 96 6.90 -13.69 -1.86
N ALA A 97 8.17 -13.30 -1.75
CA ALA A 97 9.26 -13.67 -2.64
C ALA A 97 10.55 -13.93 -1.83
N PRO A 98 11.47 -14.79 -2.32
CA PRO A 98 12.74 -14.99 -1.65
C PRO A 98 13.56 -13.69 -1.63
N LEU A 99 14.26 -13.45 -0.54
CA LEU A 99 15.21 -12.34 -0.48
C LEU A 99 16.30 -12.52 -1.54
N PRO A 100 16.88 -11.42 -2.04
CA PRO A 100 17.87 -11.51 -3.09
C PRO A 100 19.08 -12.37 -2.70
N GLY A 101 19.30 -13.44 -3.46
CA GLY A 101 20.37 -14.42 -3.22
C GLY A 101 21.72 -14.02 -3.82
N LEU A 102 22.73 -14.87 -3.63
CA LEU A 102 24.10 -14.65 -4.13
C LEU A 102 24.17 -14.42 -5.65
N LYS A 103 23.32 -15.09 -6.44
CA LYS A 103 23.26 -14.89 -7.90
C LYS A 103 22.80 -13.48 -8.28
N ALA A 104 21.81 -12.98 -7.55
CA ALA A 104 21.27 -11.64 -7.75
C ALA A 104 22.32 -10.59 -7.36
N LEU A 105 23.04 -10.80 -6.25
CA LEU A 105 24.20 -9.98 -5.85
C LEU A 105 25.34 -10.00 -6.87
N ALA A 106 25.66 -11.17 -7.45
CA ALA A 106 26.69 -11.29 -8.47
C ALA A 106 26.30 -10.57 -9.77
N ARG A 107 25.04 -10.68 -10.17
CA ARG A 107 24.48 -9.93 -11.31
C ARG A 107 24.54 -8.41 -11.06
N PHE A 108 24.19 -7.99 -9.85
CA PHE A 108 24.24 -6.61 -9.42
C PHE A 108 25.66 -6.03 -9.47
N ALA A 109 26.66 -6.78 -9.00
CA ALA A 109 28.07 -6.40 -9.09
C ALA A 109 28.55 -6.26 -10.54
N ARG A 110 27.98 -7.02 -11.48
CA ARG A 110 28.32 -6.97 -12.91
C ARG A 110 27.63 -5.82 -13.65
N GLU A 111 26.36 -5.55 -13.36
CA GLU A 111 25.52 -4.61 -14.12
C GLU A 111 25.61 -3.17 -13.61
N GLY A 112 26.08 -2.94 -12.38
CA GLY A 112 26.68 -1.67 -11.95
C GLY A 112 25.75 -0.45 -11.79
N ALA A 113 24.46 -0.54 -12.10
CA ALA A 113 23.53 0.59 -11.97
C ALA A 113 22.54 0.40 -10.82
N ILE A 114 22.80 1.12 -9.72
CA ILE A 114 21.87 1.30 -8.57
C ILE A 114 21.27 2.72 -8.60
N ARG A 115 21.71 3.53 -9.56
CA ARG A 115 21.38 4.94 -9.72
C ARG A 115 21.33 5.29 -11.20
N PRO A 116 20.46 6.22 -11.61
CA PRO A 116 20.45 6.74 -12.96
C PRO A 116 21.81 7.37 -13.32
N GLY A 117 22.16 7.28 -14.60
CA GLY A 117 23.27 8.04 -15.17
C GLY A 117 23.00 9.54 -15.20
N PRO A 118 23.97 10.37 -15.64
CA PRO A 118 23.82 11.82 -15.71
C PRO A 118 22.58 12.29 -16.50
N GLU A 119 22.24 11.60 -17.58
CA GLU A 119 21.05 11.88 -18.40
C GLU A 119 19.76 11.67 -17.60
N GLY A 120 19.66 10.59 -16.83
CA GLY A 120 18.50 10.31 -15.98
C GLY A 120 18.35 11.26 -14.77
N LEU A 121 19.40 12.01 -14.44
CA LEU A 121 19.40 13.07 -13.41
C LEU A 121 19.21 14.48 -14.00
N ALA A 122 19.31 14.65 -15.33
CA ALA A 122 19.26 15.96 -15.97
C ALA A 122 17.91 16.68 -15.77
N ASP A 123 16.85 15.91 -15.54
CA ASP A 123 15.49 16.40 -15.36
C ASP A 123 15.11 16.74 -13.92
N ILE A 124 16.05 16.70 -12.95
CA ILE A 124 15.80 17.15 -11.57
C ILE A 124 15.15 18.55 -11.51
N PRO A 125 15.61 19.56 -12.27
CA PRO A 125 14.99 20.90 -12.24
C PRO A 125 13.54 20.93 -12.76
N LYS A 126 13.07 19.88 -13.45
CA LYS A 126 11.70 19.76 -13.97
C LYS A 126 10.75 19.04 -13.01
N LEU A 127 11.26 18.49 -11.89
CA LEU A 127 10.42 17.81 -10.92
C LEU A 127 9.41 18.79 -10.31
N PRO A 128 8.12 18.41 -10.21
CA PRO A 128 7.09 19.31 -9.73
C PRO A 128 7.25 19.56 -8.23
N PHE A 129 7.43 20.82 -7.86
CA PHE A 129 7.58 21.27 -6.47
C PHE A 129 6.80 22.58 -6.29
N GLU A 130 5.69 22.51 -5.55
CA GLU A 130 4.77 23.63 -5.34
C GLU A 130 4.34 23.65 -3.86
N PRO A 131 5.23 24.07 -2.94
CA PRO A 131 4.88 24.19 -1.53
C PRO A 131 3.76 25.21 -1.34
N ALA A 132 2.66 24.77 -0.74
CA ALA A 132 1.51 25.60 -0.43
C ALA A 132 1.12 25.47 1.05
N PRO A 133 0.40 26.46 1.62
CA PRO A 133 -0.22 26.30 2.93
C PRO A 133 -1.15 25.08 2.96
N LEU A 134 -1.18 24.38 4.09
CA LEU A 134 -2.10 23.27 4.29
C LEU A 134 -3.56 23.78 4.21
N PRO A 135 -4.47 23.05 3.53
CA PRO A 135 -5.86 23.46 3.42
C PRO A 135 -6.54 23.49 4.79
N ARG A 136 -7.50 24.40 4.95
CA ARG A 136 -8.37 24.45 6.12
C ARG A 136 -9.53 23.48 5.90
N VAL A 137 -9.60 22.44 6.73
CA VAL A 137 -10.63 21.40 6.66
C VAL A 137 -11.26 21.16 8.02
N ASP A 138 -12.53 20.75 8.02
CA ASP A 138 -13.27 20.29 9.21
C ASP A 138 -13.22 18.76 9.31
N ALA A 139 -13.91 18.17 10.30
CA ALA A 139 -13.84 16.74 10.57
C ALA A 139 -14.58 15.85 9.53
N ARG A 140 -15.39 16.44 8.64
CA ARG A 140 -16.15 15.75 7.58
C ARG A 140 -15.42 15.74 6.24
N MET A 141 -14.32 16.49 6.13
CA MET A 141 -13.49 16.53 4.93
C MET A 141 -12.23 15.69 5.14
N VAL A 142 -11.71 15.14 4.05
CA VAL A 142 -10.38 14.53 4.02
C VAL A 142 -9.43 15.42 3.22
N ALA A 143 -8.27 15.75 3.76
CA ALA A 143 -7.22 16.44 3.01
C ALA A 143 -5.92 15.65 3.03
N VAL A 144 -5.23 15.64 1.89
CA VAL A 144 -3.88 15.08 1.77
C VAL A 144 -2.92 16.13 1.25
N SER A 145 -1.76 16.22 1.88
CA SER A 145 -0.67 17.09 1.44
C SER A 145 0.61 16.29 1.32
N TRP A 146 1.24 16.32 0.13
CA TRP A 146 2.42 15.50 -0.12
C TRP A 146 3.69 16.22 0.35
N ALA A 147 4.32 15.72 1.42
CA ALA A 147 5.60 16.29 1.90
C ALA A 147 6.81 15.79 1.10
N GLY A 148 6.62 14.78 0.25
CA GLY A 148 7.64 14.10 -0.56
C GLY A 148 7.90 12.68 -0.06
N HIS A 149 8.41 11.84 -0.96
CA HIS A 149 8.63 10.40 -0.75
C HIS A 149 7.31 9.68 -0.38
N ALA A 150 7.30 8.83 0.64
CA ALA A 150 6.08 8.24 1.22
C ALA A 150 5.47 9.11 2.36
N SER A 151 5.97 10.33 2.56
CA SER A 151 5.51 11.20 3.65
C SER A 151 4.31 12.05 3.24
N TRP A 152 3.17 11.76 3.85
CA TRP A 152 1.93 12.51 3.69
C TRP A 152 1.50 13.15 5.00
N VAL A 153 0.88 14.32 4.90
CA VAL A 153 0.04 14.89 5.96
C VAL A 153 -1.40 14.57 5.57
N VAL A 154 -2.04 13.66 6.30
CA VAL A 154 -3.41 13.24 6.07
C VAL A 154 -4.31 13.83 7.16
N ARG A 155 -5.29 14.64 6.77
CA ARG A 155 -6.35 15.13 7.65
C ARG A 155 -7.59 14.28 7.39
N ILE A 156 -8.09 13.56 8.39
CA ILE A 156 -9.23 12.65 8.25
C ILE A 156 -9.95 12.52 9.60
N GLY A 157 -11.28 12.62 9.61
CA GLY A 157 -12.07 12.50 10.85
C GLY A 157 -11.66 13.47 11.96
N GLY A 158 -11.15 14.65 11.58
CA GLY A 158 -10.62 15.65 12.52
C GLY A 158 -9.19 15.41 13.00
N LEU A 159 -8.57 14.26 12.70
CA LEU A 159 -7.17 13.98 13.04
C LEU A 159 -6.20 14.55 12.01
N THR A 160 -4.97 14.81 12.45
CA THR A 160 -3.77 14.93 11.59
C THR A 160 -2.89 13.70 11.76
N VAL A 161 -2.78 12.89 10.70
CA VAL A 161 -1.98 11.67 10.64
C VAL A 161 -0.78 11.91 9.71
N LEU A 162 0.42 11.55 10.17
CA LEU A 162 1.59 11.46 9.29
C LEU A 162 1.83 10.02 8.84
N THR A 163 2.04 9.80 7.56
CA THR A 163 2.52 8.52 7.02
C THR A 163 4.04 8.59 6.88
N ASP A 164 4.76 7.54 7.32
CA ASP A 164 6.21 7.36 7.09
C ASP A 164 7.04 8.67 7.05
N PRO A 165 7.06 9.45 8.16
CA PRO A 165 7.49 10.83 8.09
C PRO A 165 9.02 10.98 7.97
N VAL A 166 9.48 11.56 6.86
CA VAL A 166 10.89 11.84 6.56
C VAL A 166 11.09 13.30 6.14
N TRP A 167 11.41 14.13 7.13
CA TRP A 167 11.79 15.54 6.96
C TRP A 167 13.30 15.73 6.84
N SER A 168 14.09 14.65 6.93
CA SER A 168 15.55 14.72 6.84
C SER A 168 16.02 15.07 5.43
N ARG A 169 17.11 15.84 5.35
CA ARG A 169 17.81 16.12 4.07
C ARG A 169 18.45 14.86 3.48
N ARG A 170 18.89 13.94 4.34
CA ARG A 170 19.56 12.68 3.97
C ARG A 170 18.99 11.55 4.79
N ILE A 171 18.85 10.40 4.16
CA ILE A 171 18.60 9.11 4.78
C ILE A 171 19.92 8.31 4.72
N LEU A 172 20.09 7.34 5.62
CA LEU A 172 21.34 6.58 5.69
C LEU A 172 21.50 5.74 4.41
N GLY A 173 22.65 5.87 3.74
CA GLY A 173 22.97 5.07 2.55
C GLY A 173 22.58 5.70 1.20
N THR A 174 22.01 6.90 1.19
CA THR A 174 21.61 7.59 -0.06
C THR A 174 22.23 8.99 -0.19
N PRO A 175 22.21 9.58 -1.40
CA PRO A 175 22.44 11.01 -1.57
C PRO A 175 21.40 11.86 -0.82
N ALA A 176 21.64 13.17 -0.77
CA ALA A 176 20.62 14.10 -0.28
C ALA A 176 19.37 14.06 -1.15
N ARG A 177 18.21 14.37 -0.55
CA ARG A 177 16.96 14.51 -1.30
C ARG A 177 17.11 15.53 -2.43
N ILE A 178 16.58 15.18 -3.60
CA ILE A 178 16.66 15.98 -4.83
C ILE A 178 15.58 17.07 -4.88
N THR A 179 14.40 16.79 -4.32
CA THR A 179 13.32 17.79 -4.14
C THR A 179 13.20 18.13 -2.66
N PRO A 180 13.11 19.40 -2.24
CA PRO A 180 12.94 19.80 -0.84
C PRO A 180 11.67 19.22 -0.19
N VAL A 181 11.55 19.32 1.15
CA VAL A 181 10.32 18.91 1.84
C VAL A 181 9.19 19.84 1.42
N GLY A 182 8.05 19.27 0.99
CA GLY A 182 6.90 20.02 0.50
C GLY A 182 6.14 20.80 1.58
N VAL A 183 6.12 20.27 2.81
CA VAL A 183 5.45 20.88 3.96
C VAL A 183 6.49 21.23 5.03
N ALA A 184 6.67 22.52 5.31
CA ALA A 184 7.57 22.96 6.37
C ALA A 184 7.09 22.41 7.72
N TRP A 185 8.01 21.88 8.53
CA TRP A 185 7.64 21.32 9.84
C TRP A 185 6.96 22.33 10.77
N SER A 186 7.39 23.60 10.71
CA SER A 186 6.79 24.68 11.48
C SER A 186 5.36 25.04 11.04
N ALA A 187 4.94 24.59 9.85
CA ALA A 187 3.60 24.78 9.33
C ALA A 187 2.68 23.58 9.63
N LEU A 188 3.20 22.49 10.21
CA LEU A 188 2.37 21.36 10.59
C LEU A 188 1.45 21.76 11.76
N PRO A 189 0.16 21.39 11.71
CA PRO A 189 -0.70 21.46 12.88
C PRO A 189 -0.23 20.44 13.93
N ARG A 190 -0.95 20.37 15.05
CA ARG A 190 -0.74 19.28 16.01
C ARG A 190 -0.89 17.93 15.27
N ILE A 191 0.10 17.07 15.46
CA ILE A 191 0.12 15.72 14.91
C ILE A 191 -0.55 14.81 15.92
N ASP A 192 -1.67 14.22 15.54
CA ASP A 192 -2.48 13.36 16.41
C ASP A 192 -2.06 11.90 16.31
N ALA A 193 -1.53 11.48 15.17
CA ALA A 193 -1.00 10.14 14.99
C ALA A 193 0.13 10.08 13.95
N VAL A 194 0.93 9.03 14.05
CA VAL A 194 1.84 8.60 12.98
C VAL A 194 1.56 7.15 12.66
N VAL A 195 1.48 6.82 11.38
CA VAL A 195 1.44 5.44 10.89
C VAL A 195 2.76 5.10 10.20
N ILE A 196 3.30 3.91 10.49
CA ILE A 196 4.54 3.41 9.90
C ILE A 196 4.23 2.16 9.07
N SER A 197 4.63 2.13 7.80
CA SER A 197 4.46 0.97 6.93
C SER A 197 5.45 -0.15 7.26
N HIS A 198 6.73 0.20 7.40
CA HIS A 198 7.83 -0.73 7.66
C HIS A 198 9.07 0.02 8.18
N ASN A 199 10.15 -0.73 8.42
CA ASN A 199 11.28 -0.21 9.17
C ASN A 199 12.43 0.35 8.32
N HIS A 200 12.37 0.47 6.99
CA HIS A 200 13.49 1.01 6.20
C HIS A 200 13.80 2.48 6.56
N TYR A 201 15.02 2.94 6.22
CA TYR A 201 15.52 4.24 6.65
C TYR A 201 14.77 5.43 6.03
N ASP A 202 14.21 5.24 4.86
CA ASP A 202 13.41 6.19 4.09
C ASP A 202 11.92 6.19 4.46
N HIS A 203 11.49 5.30 5.36
CA HIS A 203 10.12 5.25 5.91
C HIS A 203 10.09 5.48 7.43
N LEU A 204 11.19 5.17 8.11
CA LEU A 204 11.34 5.32 9.56
C LEU A 204 12.57 6.18 9.89
N ASP A 205 12.38 7.49 9.82
CA ASP A 205 13.42 8.51 10.02
C ASP A 205 13.51 8.96 11.50
N ALA A 206 14.58 8.53 12.18
CA ALA A 206 14.79 8.85 13.58
C ALA A 206 14.94 10.36 13.87
N PRO A 207 15.69 11.17 13.08
CA PRO A 207 15.70 12.61 13.20
C PRO A 207 14.30 13.25 13.17
N THR A 208 13.43 12.86 12.24
CA THR A 208 12.07 13.38 12.15
C THR A 208 11.25 13.01 13.38
N LEU A 209 11.22 11.72 13.74
CA LEU A 209 10.45 11.23 14.89
C LEU A 209 10.94 11.83 16.23
N ARG A 210 12.22 12.21 16.34
CA ARG A 210 12.72 12.90 17.55
C ARG A 210 12.04 14.23 17.81
N ARG A 211 11.44 14.87 16.81
CA ARG A 211 10.77 16.17 16.91
C ARG A 211 9.36 16.08 17.48
N LEU A 212 8.77 14.88 17.54
CA LEU A 212 7.44 14.64 18.07
C LEU A 212 7.45 14.58 19.60
N PRO A 213 6.36 15.03 20.26
CA PRO A 213 6.06 14.65 21.63
C PRO A 213 6.12 13.12 21.82
N ARG A 214 6.54 12.67 23.00
CA ARG A 214 6.72 11.23 23.26
C ARG A 214 5.43 10.49 23.55
N ASP A 215 4.38 11.24 23.84
CA ASP A 215 3.00 10.78 23.98
C ASP A 215 2.21 10.82 22.67
N THR A 216 2.80 11.27 21.55
CA THR A 216 2.17 11.13 20.23
C THR A 216 1.88 9.66 19.93
N PRO A 217 0.61 9.29 19.67
CA PRO A 217 0.25 7.95 19.21
C PRO A 217 1.01 7.56 17.95
N VAL A 218 1.69 6.41 18.00
CA VAL A 218 2.36 5.81 16.85
C VAL A 218 1.80 4.40 16.61
N PHE A 219 1.35 4.16 15.39
CA PHE A 219 0.81 2.88 14.93
C PHE A 219 1.84 2.24 14.02
N VAL A 220 2.26 1.03 14.36
CA VAL A 220 3.44 0.42 13.77
C VAL A 220 3.22 -1.06 13.48
N PRO A 221 3.99 -1.65 12.55
CA PRO A 221 3.92 -3.08 12.28
C PRO A 221 4.37 -3.89 13.50
N ALA A 222 3.84 -5.09 13.62
CA ALA A 222 4.22 -6.08 14.60
C ALA A 222 5.75 -6.20 14.78
N GLY A 223 6.22 -6.18 16.03
CA GLY A 223 7.63 -6.27 16.42
C GLY A 223 8.39 -4.94 16.44
N LEU A 224 7.84 -3.84 15.90
CA LEU A 224 8.56 -2.56 15.80
C LEU A 224 8.52 -1.71 17.08
N ALA A 225 7.65 -1.97 18.06
CA ALA A 225 7.52 -1.06 19.20
C ALA A 225 8.77 -0.98 20.06
N ARG A 226 9.61 -2.02 20.11
CA ARG A 226 10.89 -1.96 20.83
C ARG A 226 11.79 -0.83 20.30
N TRP A 227 11.70 -0.52 19.01
CA TRP A 227 12.46 0.59 18.42
C TRP A 227 11.96 1.96 18.94
N PHE A 228 10.64 2.14 19.06
CA PHE A 228 9.99 3.35 19.54
C PHE A 228 10.12 3.53 21.06
N ARG A 229 9.89 2.47 21.84
CA ARG A 229 10.01 2.49 23.31
C ARG A 229 11.43 2.81 23.77
N ARG A 230 12.47 2.32 23.07
CA ARG A 230 13.88 2.72 23.30
C ARG A 230 14.12 4.22 23.06
N ARG A 231 13.26 4.87 22.28
CA ARG A 231 13.26 6.32 22.01
C ARG A 231 12.22 7.07 22.85
N ARG A 232 11.71 6.42 23.92
CA ARG A 232 10.82 6.97 24.94
C ARG A 232 9.38 7.25 24.49
N PHE A 233 8.97 6.82 23.29
CA PHE A 233 7.55 6.89 22.92
C PHE A 233 6.72 6.01 23.87
N THR A 234 5.64 6.59 24.41
CA THR A 234 4.79 5.96 25.43
C THR A 234 3.51 5.37 24.83
N GLN A 235 3.02 5.92 23.73
CA GLN A 235 1.80 5.49 23.03
C GLN A 235 2.16 4.75 21.73
N VAL A 236 2.48 3.46 21.84
CA VAL A 236 2.90 2.63 20.70
C VAL A 236 1.98 1.43 20.54
N THR A 237 1.25 1.38 19.44
CA THR A 237 0.32 0.28 19.09
C THR A 237 0.92 -0.56 17.96
N GLU A 238 1.14 -1.86 18.22
CA GLU A 238 1.66 -2.82 17.23
C GLU A 238 0.52 -3.67 16.66
N LEU A 239 0.40 -3.71 15.33
CA LEU A 239 -0.62 -4.49 14.63
C LEU A 239 0.02 -5.52 13.68
N ASP A 240 -0.55 -6.73 13.65
CA ASP A 240 -0.38 -7.70 12.57
C ASP A 240 -1.31 -7.33 11.40
N TRP A 241 -1.11 -7.97 10.25
CA TRP A 241 -2.01 -7.80 9.13
C TRP A 241 -3.44 -8.12 9.49
N TRP A 242 -4.34 -7.32 8.92
CA TRP A 242 -5.78 -7.34 9.12
C TRP A 242 -6.23 -6.93 10.51
N GLU A 243 -5.33 -6.64 11.46
CA GLU A 243 -5.72 -6.04 12.74
C GLU A 243 -5.92 -4.53 12.61
N ALA A 244 -6.66 -3.96 13.54
CA ALA A 244 -7.00 -2.54 13.54
C ALA A 244 -6.84 -1.93 14.92
N ALA A 245 -6.80 -0.62 14.97
CA ALA A 245 -6.97 0.18 16.18
C ALA A 245 -7.82 1.42 15.86
N GLU A 246 -8.34 2.08 16.87
CA GLU A 246 -9.18 3.27 16.70
C GLU A 246 -8.67 4.43 17.57
N LEU A 247 -8.60 5.63 16.98
CA LEU A 247 -8.22 6.86 17.66
C LEU A 247 -9.19 7.95 17.25
N GLY A 248 -9.89 8.55 18.22
CA GLY A 248 -10.79 9.68 17.94
C GLY A 248 -11.87 9.39 16.88
N GLY A 249 -12.38 8.15 16.82
CA GLY A 249 -13.34 7.70 15.82
C GLY A 249 -12.75 7.35 14.44
N VAL A 250 -11.47 7.64 14.20
CA VAL A 250 -10.77 7.20 12.99
C VAL A 250 -10.22 5.81 13.23
N ARG A 251 -10.58 4.88 12.36
CA ARG A 251 -10.10 3.51 12.38
C ARG A 251 -8.84 3.38 11.52
N LEU A 252 -7.83 2.71 12.05
CA LEU A 252 -6.54 2.46 11.41
C LEU A 252 -6.34 0.94 11.29
N ASP A 253 -6.54 0.40 10.10
CA ASP A 253 -6.36 -1.02 9.80
C ASP A 253 -4.99 -1.25 9.14
N PHE A 254 -4.19 -2.16 9.69
CA PHE A 254 -2.91 -2.54 9.10
C PHE A 254 -3.12 -3.67 8.09
N VAL A 255 -2.68 -3.50 6.85
CA VAL A 255 -2.95 -4.45 5.74
C VAL A 255 -1.66 -4.99 5.12
N PRO A 256 -1.68 -6.18 4.49
CA PRO A 256 -0.48 -6.75 3.88
C PRO A 256 0.10 -5.92 2.75
N SER A 257 1.39 -6.10 2.53
CA SER A 257 2.10 -5.68 1.32
C SER A 257 3.15 -6.71 0.94
N HIS A 258 3.63 -6.68 -0.30
CA HIS A 258 4.78 -7.48 -0.74
C HIS A 258 6.04 -6.67 -0.58
N HIS A 259 6.61 -6.76 0.62
CA HIS A 259 7.89 -6.14 0.93
C HIS A 259 8.63 -6.97 1.99
N TRP A 260 9.53 -6.33 2.69
CA TRP A 260 10.33 -6.90 3.77
C TRP A 260 10.78 -5.78 4.71
N SER A 261 11.55 -6.12 5.74
CA SER A 261 12.08 -5.16 6.70
C SER A 261 13.55 -5.43 7.01
N LYS A 262 14.35 -4.36 7.13
CA LYS A 262 15.74 -4.40 7.58
C LYS A 262 16.27 -3.01 7.92
N ARG A 263 16.98 -2.90 9.04
CA ARG A 263 17.72 -1.67 9.42
C ARG A 263 19.16 -1.91 9.79
N SER A 264 19.50 -3.12 10.23
CA SER A 264 20.84 -3.51 10.64
C SER A 264 21.25 -4.80 9.94
N LEU A 265 22.49 -5.20 10.12
CA LEU A 265 23.01 -6.42 9.49
C LEU A 265 22.32 -7.71 9.98
N THR A 266 21.62 -7.65 11.12
CA THR A 266 21.09 -8.84 11.82
C THR A 266 19.58 -8.84 12.02
N ASP A 267 18.85 -7.88 11.46
CA ASP A 267 17.41 -7.69 11.75
C ASP A 267 16.47 -7.85 10.56
N THR A 268 16.94 -8.49 9.49
CA THR A 268 16.09 -8.84 8.35
C THR A 268 14.83 -9.57 8.83
N CYS A 269 13.66 -9.04 8.45
CA CYS A 269 12.34 -9.53 8.79
C CYS A 269 12.06 -9.66 10.30
N ARG A 270 12.79 -8.95 11.19
CA ARG A 270 12.48 -8.96 12.64
C ARG A 270 11.29 -8.10 13.03
N THR A 271 10.79 -7.28 12.11
CA THR A 271 9.51 -6.56 12.24
C THR A 271 8.69 -6.81 10.99
N LEU A 272 7.38 -6.70 11.11
CA LEU A 272 6.48 -6.80 9.96
C LEU A 272 6.58 -5.54 9.07
N TRP A 273 5.88 -5.58 7.93
CA TRP A 273 5.75 -4.54 6.90
C TRP A 273 4.32 -4.57 6.35
N GLY A 274 3.83 -3.50 5.75
CA GLY A 274 2.45 -3.45 5.23
C GLY A 274 2.00 -2.05 4.85
N GLY A 275 0.71 -1.91 4.57
CA GLY A 275 0.02 -0.63 4.36
C GLY A 275 -0.99 -0.33 5.46
N TRP A 276 -1.69 0.80 5.32
CA TRP A 276 -2.71 1.27 6.25
C TRP A 276 -3.98 1.67 5.51
N VAL A 277 -5.15 1.24 5.98
CA VAL A 277 -6.44 1.83 5.60
C VAL A 277 -6.91 2.71 6.75
N LEU A 278 -7.09 4.00 6.48
CA LEU A 278 -7.65 4.97 7.42
C LEU A 278 -9.12 5.17 7.06
N THR A 279 -10.03 4.85 7.98
CA THR A 279 -11.47 5.05 7.78
C THR A 279 -11.98 6.10 8.76
N ALA A 280 -12.55 7.19 8.23
CA ALA A 280 -13.20 8.22 9.03
C ALA A 280 -14.56 7.76 9.59
N PRO A 281 -15.10 8.46 10.62
CA PRO A 281 -16.40 8.12 11.19
C PRO A 281 -17.58 8.12 10.21
N ASP A 282 -17.49 8.93 9.14
CA ASP A 282 -18.48 9.01 8.07
C ASP A 282 -18.31 7.97 6.96
N GLY A 283 -17.26 7.14 7.06
CA GLY A 283 -16.98 6.05 6.12
C GLY A 283 -15.97 6.39 5.02
N GLN A 284 -15.48 7.64 4.91
CA GLN A 284 -14.44 7.99 3.94
C GLN A 284 -13.13 7.23 4.21
N ARG A 285 -12.46 6.77 3.16
CA ARG A 285 -11.27 5.90 3.26
C ARG A 285 -10.07 6.38 2.47
N VAL A 286 -8.93 6.41 3.15
CA VAL A 286 -7.61 6.60 2.53
C VAL A 286 -6.78 5.34 2.73
N TYR A 287 -6.32 4.74 1.64
CA TYR A 287 -5.36 3.65 1.66
C TYR A 287 -3.94 4.20 1.45
N PHE A 288 -3.03 3.89 2.36
CA PHE A 288 -1.60 4.16 2.26
C PHE A 288 -0.85 2.84 2.08
N ALA A 289 -0.28 2.60 0.90
CA ALA A 289 0.29 1.29 0.59
C ALA A 289 1.64 0.99 1.28
N GLY A 290 2.36 2.02 1.72
CA GLY A 290 3.78 1.88 2.01
C GLY A 290 4.56 1.45 0.76
N ASP A 291 5.61 0.66 0.97
CA ASP A 291 6.32 -0.02 -0.11
C ASP A 291 5.72 -1.40 -0.36
N THR A 292 5.58 -1.73 -1.64
CA THR A 292 5.01 -2.99 -2.07
C THR A 292 5.36 -3.28 -3.51
N GLY A 293 5.63 -4.54 -3.83
CA GLY A 293 5.48 -5.08 -5.18
C GLY A 293 4.00 -5.24 -5.55
N TYR A 294 3.76 -5.66 -6.79
CA TYR A 294 2.41 -5.94 -7.30
C TYR A 294 1.93 -7.36 -6.98
N GLY A 295 0.65 -7.53 -6.66
CA GLY A 295 0.06 -8.86 -6.48
C GLY A 295 -1.32 -8.89 -5.81
N HIS A 296 -1.73 -10.10 -5.43
CA HIS A 296 -3.12 -10.44 -5.07
C HIS A 296 -3.68 -9.73 -3.82
N TRP A 297 -2.83 -9.17 -2.95
CA TRP A 297 -3.27 -8.46 -1.77
C TRP A 297 -4.07 -7.20 -2.12
N PHE A 298 -3.82 -6.53 -3.26
CA PHE A 298 -4.61 -5.36 -3.65
C PHE A 298 -6.09 -5.70 -3.85
N ALA A 299 -6.38 -6.75 -4.61
CA ALA A 299 -7.74 -7.25 -4.78
C ALA A 299 -8.35 -7.77 -3.46
N GLN A 300 -7.53 -8.32 -2.56
CA GLN A 300 -7.99 -8.73 -1.22
C GLN A 300 -8.35 -7.53 -0.34
N ILE A 301 -7.53 -6.48 -0.36
CA ILE A 301 -7.78 -5.22 0.35
C ILE A 301 -9.06 -4.57 -0.20
N GLY A 302 -9.21 -4.46 -1.52
CA GLY A 302 -10.41 -3.90 -2.15
C GLY A 302 -11.69 -4.65 -1.79
N ARG A 303 -11.65 -5.98 -1.71
CA ARG A 303 -12.80 -6.80 -1.25
C ARG A 303 -13.15 -6.59 0.22
N ARG A 304 -12.15 -6.36 1.08
CA ARG A 304 -12.36 -6.17 2.54
C ARG A 304 -12.76 -4.74 2.89
N TYR A 305 -12.32 -3.77 2.09
CA TYR A 305 -12.57 -2.33 2.29
C TYR A 305 -13.16 -1.72 1.02
N PRO A 306 -14.42 -2.05 0.65
CA PRO A 306 -15.03 -1.53 -0.58
C PRO A 306 -15.29 -0.03 -0.48
N GLY A 307 -15.00 0.72 -1.55
CA GLY A 307 -15.12 2.17 -1.56
C GLY A 307 -13.93 2.85 -0.89
N ILE A 308 -12.74 2.65 -1.44
CA ILE A 308 -11.55 3.43 -1.08
C ILE A 308 -11.60 4.73 -1.87
N ASP A 309 -11.73 5.86 -1.19
CA ASP A 309 -11.84 7.17 -1.87
C ASP A 309 -10.52 7.62 -2.48
N LEU A 310 -9.40 7.24 -1.85
CA LEU A 310 -8.06 7.58 -2.29
C LEU A 310 -7.04 6.50 -1.94
N ALA A 311 -6.26 6.06 -2.93
CA ALA A 311 -5.10 5.20 -2.75
C ALA A 311 -3.79 5.98 -2.95
N LEU A 312 -2.95 6.03 -1.92
CA LEU A 312 -1.58 6.53 -1.98
C LEU A 312 -0.65 5.37 -2.34
N LEU A 313 -0.13 5.37 -3.57
CA LEU A 313 0.56 4.22 -4.17
C LEU A 313 1.99 4.58 -4.62
N PRO A 314 3.01 3.76 -4.30
CA PRO A 314 4.37 4.01 -4.73
C PRO A 314 4.51 3.80 -6.24
N ILE A 315 5.26 4.68 -6.90
CA ILE A 315 5.57 4.57 -8.34
C ILE A 315 7.06 4.70 -8.64
N GLY A 316 7.93 4.74 -7.63
CA GLY A 316 9.38 4.85 -7.76
C GLY A 316 10.09 3.63 -7.19
N ALA A 317 11.43 3.62 -7.26
CA ALA A 317 12.25 2.53 -6.74
C ALA A 317 12.05 1.17 -7.43
N TYR A 318 11.78 1.17 -8.73
CA TYR A 318 11.42 -0.05 -9.48
C TYR A 318 12.50 -0.55 -10.45
N ASP A 319 13.54 0.22 -10.78
CA ASP A 319 14.56 -0.20 -11.75
C ASP A 319 15.92 -0.57 -11.09
N PRO A 320 16.53 -1.73 -11.41
CA PRO A 320 16.13 -2.72 -12.42
C PRO A 320 14.99 -3.65 -12.00
N ARG A 321 14.02 -3.87 -12.91
CA ARG A 321 12.84 -4.72 -12.64
C ARG A 321 13.19 -6.13 -12.15
N TRP A 322 14.22 -6.77 -12.71
CA TRP A 322 14.62 -8.12 -12.30
C TRP A 322 15.04 -8.25 -10.82
N TRP A 323 15.35 -7.12 -10.16
CA TRP A 323 15.71 -7.05 -8.75
C TRP A 323 14.58 -6.47 -7.89
N LEU A 324 13.84 -5.48 -8.40
CA LEU A 324 12.90 -4.68 -7.61
C LEU A 324 11.43 -5.06 -7.83
N SER A 325 11.08 -5.84 -8.85
CA SER A 325 9.67 -6.16 -9.17
C SER A 325 8.92 -6.85 -8.05
N ASP A 326 9.61 -7.66 -7.25
CA ASP A 326 8.99 -8.34 -6.12
C ASP A 326 8.62 -7.36 -5.00
N VAL A 327 9.29 -6.21 -4.88
CA VAL A 327 9.19 -5.37 -3.68
C VAL A 327 8.75 -3.93 -3.96
N HIS A 328 8.74 -3.52 -5.22
CA HIS A 328 8.28 -2.21 -5.67
C HIS A 328 7.46 -2.32 -6.95
N CYS A 329 6.25 -1.77 -6.92
CA CYS A 329 5.45 -1.51 -8.10
C CYS A 329 6.21 -0.57 -9.05
N ASP A 330 6.15 -0.87 -10.34
CA ASP A 330 6.36 0.17 -11.34
C ASP A 330 5.08 1.02 -11.55
N PRO A 331 5.12 2.11 -12.34
CA PRO A 331 3.97 2.99 -12.52
C PRO A 331 2.74 2.29 -13.10
N GLU A 332 2.92 1.37 -14.04
CA GLU A 332 1.84 0.59 -14.66
C GLU A 332 1.18 -0.36 -13.65
N GLU A 333 1.99 -1.06 -12.85
CA GLU A 333 1.52 -1.90 -11.76
C GLU A 333 0.79 -1.11 -10.68
N ALA A 334 1.22 0.12 -10.38
CA ALA A 334 0.53 0.98 -9.43
C ALA A 334 -0.86 1.41 -9.96
N VAL A 335 -1.00 1.71 -11.25
CA VAL A 335 -2.32 1.96 -11.86
C VAL A 335 -3.20 0.72 -11.79
N GLN A 336 -2.67 -0.47 -12.10
CA GLN A 336 -3.43 -1.70 -11.97
C GLN A 336 -3.82 -1.99 -10.51
N ALA A 337 -2.94 -1.69 -9.55
CA ALA A 337 -3.24 -1.83 -8.12
C ALA A 337 -4.40 -0.92 -7.69
N ALA A 338 -4.48 0.32 -8.20
CA ALA A 338 -5.61 1.21 -7.95
C ALA A 338 -6.94 0.62 -8.45
N VAL A 339 -6.93 -0.01 -9.63
CA VAL A 339 -8.10 -0.71 -10.20
C VAL A 339 -8.48 -1.92 -9.34
N ASP A 340 -7.52 -2.76 -8.96
CA ASP A 340 -7.76 -3.97 -8.16
C ASP A 340 -8.27 -3.65 -6.75
N LEU A 341 -7.84 -2.52 -6.18
CA LEU A 341 -8.37 -1.98 -4.93
C LEU A 341 -9.82 -1.49 -5.05
N GLY A 342 -10.29 -1.20 -6.26
CA GLY A 342 -11.53 -0.46 -6.47
C GLY A 342 -11.46 0.96 -5.91
N ALA A 343 -10.28 1.59 -5.95
CA ALA A 343 -10.08 2.95 -5.46
C ALA A 343 -10.68 3.96 -6.44
N HIS A 344 -11.39 4.97 -5.93
CA HIS A 344 -11.94 6.04 -6.76
C HIS A 344 -10.83 6.92 -7.33
N ARG A 345 -9.74 7.11 -6.59
CA ARG A 345 -8.63 8.00 -6.95
C ARG A 345 -7.28 7.41 -6.56
N MET A 346 -6.24 7.84 -7.25
CA MET A 346 -4.86 7.47 -6.95
C MET A 346 -3.99 8.71 -6.80
N ALA A 347 -3.21 8.79 -5.72
CA ALA A 347 -2.11 9.74 -5.58
C ALA A 347 -0.77 8.99 -5.60
N PRO A 348 0.06 9.18 -6.65
CA PRO A 348 1.38 8.58 -6.71
C PRO A 348 2.34 9.13 -5.65
N MET A 349 3.19 8.27 -5.09
CA MET A 349 4.20 8.63 -4.07
C MET A 349 5.50 7.85 -4.26
N HIS A 350 6.46 8.00 -3.33
CA HIS A 350 7.77 7.30 -3.35
C HIS A 350 8.69 7.68 -4.53
N TRP A 351 8.38 8.76 -5.24
CA TRP A 351 9.18 9.27 -6.36
C TRP A 351 9.59 10.74 -6.14
N ALA A 352 10.40 11.28 -7.06
CA ALA A 352 10.89 12.68 -7.08
C ALA A 352 11.65 13.17 -5.84
N THR A 353 11.95 12.32 -4.85
CA THR A 353 12.45 12.79 -3.54
C THR A 353 13.85 12.30 -3.22
N PHE A 354 14.07 10.98 -3.23
CA PHE A 354 15.38 10.37 -3.09
C PHE A 354 15.70 9.54 -4.33
N VAL A 355 16.98 9.41 -4.66
CA VAL A 355 17.45 8.52 -5.74
C VAL A 355 17.80 7.18 -5.10
N LEU A 356 16.89 6.20 -5.23
CA LEU A 356 16.96 4.90 -4.57
C LEU A 356 17.32 3.73 -5.51
N SER A 357 17.25 3.96 -6.81
CA SER A 357 17.22 2.96 -7.88
C SER A 357 17.66 3.61 -9.19
N ALA A 358 17.64 2.86 -10.30
CA ALA A 358 18.25 3.27 -11.56
C ALA A 358 17.36 4.10 -12.50
N GLU A 359 16.05 4.23 -12.25
CA GLU A 359 15.16 4.93 -13.18
C GLU A 359 15.48 6.44 -13.30
N PRO A 360 15.26 7.06 -14.47
CA PRO A 360 15.30 8.51 -14.62
C PRO A 360 14.29 9.20 -13.70
N VAL A 361 14.67 10.33 -13.10
CA VAL A 361 13.90 10.94 -11.99
C VAL A 361 12.48 11.37 -12.36
N LEU A 362 12.23 11.71 -13.64
CA LEU A 362 10.93 12.14 -14.16
C LEU A 362 10.13 11.00 -14.82
N GLU A 363 10.78 9.86 -15.10
CA GLU A 363 10.14 8.71 -15.75
C GLU A 363 8.90 8.19 -14.99
N PRO A 364 8.91 8.07 -13.64
CA PRO A 364 7.74 7.65 -12.88
C PRO A 364 6.47 8.46 -13.23
N LEU A 365 6.57 9.78 -13.31
CA LEU A 365 5.43 10.66 -13.61
C LEU A 365 4.92 10.45 -15.03
N THR A 366 5.83 10.35 -16.00
CA THR A 366 5.47 10.16 -17.41
C THR A 366 4.76 8.82 -17.60
N ARG A 367 5.30 7.75 -17.01
CA ARG A 367 4.73 6.40 -17.12
C ARG A 367 3.41 6.25 -16.40
N VAL A 368 3.25 6.80 -15.18
CA VAL A 368 1.96 6.70 -14.46
C VAL A 368 0.84 7.41 -15.21
N ARG A 369 1.12 8.58 -15.81
CA ARG A 369 0.14 9.31 -16.63
C ARG A 369 -0.27 8.52 -17.86
N ALA A 370 0.70 7.95 -18.59
CA ALA A 370 0.43 7.13 -19.76
C ALA A 370 -0.34 5.84 -19.41
N ALA A 371 0.03 5.19 -18.30
CA ALA A 371 -0.66 3.99 -17.80
C ALA A 371 -2.11 4.29 -17.40
N TRP A 372 -2.34 5.42 -16.71
CA TRP A 372 -3.66 5.88 -16.29
C TRP A 372 -4.58 6.18 -17.48
N GLU A 373 -4.06 6.91 -18.48
CA GLU A 373 -4.78 7.19 -19.72
C GLU A 373 -5.11 5.90 -20.48
N LYS A 374 -4.13 4.98 -20.61
CA LYS A 374 -4.34 3.69 -21.28
C LYS A 374 -5.38 2.81 -20.57
N ALA A 375 -5.50 2.93 -19.25
CA ALA A 375 -6.53 2.24 -18.47
C ALA A 375 -7.93 2.85 -18.65
N GLY A 376 -8.07 3.98 -19.34
CA GLY A 376 -9.35 4.65 -19.58
C GLY A 376 -9.94 5.32 -18.34
N LEU A 377 -9.09 5.67 -17.36
CA LEU A 377 -9.49 6.30 -16.11
C LEU A 377 -9.57 7.83 -16.24
N ALA A 378 -10.47 8.46 -15.50
CA ALA A 378 -10.68 9.90 -15.56
C ALA A 378 -9.43 10.67 -15.08
N ARG A 379 -9.04 11.74 -15.79
CA ARG A 379 -7.77 12.44 -15.52
C ARG A 379 -7.76 13.12 -14.15
N GLU A 380 -8.91 13.62 -13.73
CA GLU A 380 -9.16 14.28 -12.45
C GLU A 380 -8.97 13.37 -11.23
N ASP A 381 -9.08 12.05 -11.43
CA ASP A 381 -8.93 11.04 -10.38
C ASP A 381 -7.46 10.57 -10.21
N LEU A 382 -6.57 10.97 -11.12
CA LEU A 382 -5.12 10.86 -10.92
C LEU A 382 -4.60 12.12 -10.22
N TRP A 383 -4.29 12.00 -8.93
CA TRP A 383 -3.73 13.06 -8.10
C TRP A 383 -2.20 13.01 -8.12
N ASP A 384 -1.62 13.25 -9.28
CA ASP A 384 -0.17 13.37 -9.54
C ASP A 384 0.40 14.70 -9.06
N LEU A 385 0.28 14.93 -7.75
CA LEU A 385 0.58 16.20 -7.10
C LEU A 385 2.07 16.59 -7.17
N PRO A 386 2.40 17.89 -7.29
CA PRO A 386 3.71 18.40 -6.93
C PRO A 386 4.04 18.11 -5.46
N VAL A 387 5.32 17.94 -5.14
CA VAL A 387 5.76 17.94 -3.74
C VAL A 387 5.38 19.29 -3.12
N GLY A 388 4.59 19.25 -2.04
CA GLY A 388 4.08 20.41 -1.32
C GLY A 388 2.63 20.80 -1.63
N ALA A 389 2.05 20.23 -2.68
CA ALA A 389 0.65 20.48 -3.04
C ALA A 389 -0.32 19.63 -2.20
N SER A 390 -1.58 20.05 -2.20
CA SER A 390 -2.66 19.42 -1.44
C SER A 390 -3.92 19.20 -2.27
N ARG A 391 -4.74 18.21 -1.88
CA ARG A 391 -6.09 17.97 -2.38
C ARG A 391 -7.04 17.68 -1.22
N VAL A 392 -8.34 17.93 -1.45
CA VAL A 392 -9.42 17.74 -0.49
C VAL A 392 -10.49 16.86 -1.12
N LEU A 393 -11.03 15.92 -0.34
CA LEU A 393 -12.26 15.19 -0.59
C LEU A 393 -13.36 15.84 0.28
N GLU A 394 -14.49 16.16 -0.36
CA GLU A 394 -15.66 16.79 0.25
C GLU A 394 -16.78 15.80 0.55
#